data_AF-A0A7V1ALL8-F1
#
_entry.id   AF-A0A7V1ALL8-F1
#
_cell.length_a   1.000
_cell.length_b   1.000
_cell.length_c   1.000
_cell.angle_alpha   90.00
_cell.angle_beta   90.00
_cell.angle_gamma   90.00
#
_symmetry.space_group_name_H-M   'P 1'
#
loop_
_entity.id
_entity.type
_entity.pdbx_description
1 polymer ?
#
loop_
_entity_poly.entity_id
_entity_poly.type
_entity_poly.pdbx_seq_one_letter_code
_entity_poly.pdbx_strand_id
1 'polypeptide(L)'
;MVCLFFSVTELLKEEIILVADNYYANKKVIKPLIKKGLHLVSRLRNNAVAFYQAEQSLKKPVGRKKMYGRKVELVSFFRETHLFSSVCSPVYGEKNLIISYYCIDLLWRPVGQLIRFVLVNHPVRGKIVLMTTMLDLDPLKVISIYGYRFKIEVAFKQAVRTLGTYAYHFWMKAMSPLKRVSGNQHLHKTSKDYRRLVKRKIRAYHCYVQIGCIAQGLLLHLSINFGTLVWSSFRSWLRTMKKNLPPSEMVVSYALRSSLPEFLLGSKIDHPLEKFIADNADPDLMPDWKVHAA
;
A
#
# COMPACT_ATOMS: atom_id res chain seq x y z
N MET A 1 -10.21 7.41 0.59
CA MET A 1 -9.62 6.08 0.88
C MET A 1 -10.71 5.03 1.02
N VAL A 2 -11.55 5.04 2.08
CA VAL A 2 -12.61 4.03 2.28
C VAL A 2 -13.55 3.88 1.08
N CYS A 3 -14.04 4.98 0.48
CA CYS A 3 -14.91 4.89 -0.70
C CYS A 3 -14.20 4.25 -1.91
N LEU A 4 -12.93 4.59 -2.13
CA LEU A 4 -12.14 4.00 -3.22
C LEU A 4 -11.90 2.51 -2.97
N PHE A 5 -11.61 2.12 -1.73
CA PHE A 5 -11.46 0.73 -1.35
C PHE A 5 -12.73 -0.06 -1.64
N PHE A 6 -13.91 0.48 -1.31
CA PHE A 6 -15.19 -0.17 -1.61
C PHE A 6 -15.43 -0.38 -3.10
N SER A 7 -15.11 0.59 -3.95
CA SER A 7 -15.23 0.42 -5.40
C SER A 7 -14.34 -0.69 -5.94
N VAL A 8 -13.18 -0.93 -5.31
CA VAL A 8 -12.27 -2.03 -5.68
C VAL A 8 -12.76 -3.36 -5.14
N THR A 9 -13.24 -3.40 -3.89
CA THR A 9 -13.72 -4.65 -3.27
C THR A 9 -14.96 -5.20 -3.97
N GLU A 10 -15.82 -4.35 -4.53
CA GLU A 10 -17.00 -4.77 -5.30
C GLU A 10 -16.64 -5.51 -6.60
N LEU A 11 -15.41 -5.34 -7.10
CA LEU A 11 -14.91 -6.02 -8.29
C LEU A 11 -14.27 -7.38 -7.97
N LEU A 12 -14.04 -7.69 -6.70
CA LEU A 12 -13.32 -8.86 -6.23
C LEU A 12 -14.29 -9.80 -5.50
N LYS A 13 -14.22 -11.10 -5.80
CA LYS A 13 -15.10 -12.12 -5.21
C LYS A 13 -14.53 -12.77 -3.93
N GLU A 14 -13.33 -12.37 -3.51
CA GLU A 14 -12.63 -12.98 -2.39
C GLU A 14 -12.83 -12.21 -1.08
N GLU A 15 -12.48 -12.83 0.04
CA GLU A 15 -12.41 -12.15 1.33
C GLU A 15 -11.25 -11.15 1.36
N ILE A 16 -11.53 -9.91 1.75
CA ILE A 16 -10.56 -8.82 1.70
C ILE A 16 -10.30 -8.27 3.10
N ILE A 17 -9.03 -8.27 3.47
CA ILE A 17 -8.53 -7.64 4.69
C ILE A 17 -7.75 -6.39 4.29
N LEU A 18 -8.19 -5.22 4.78
CA LEU A 18 -7.42 -3.99 4.64
C LEU A 18 -6.24 -4.03 5.63
N VAL A 19 -5.02 -3.84 5.13
CA VAL A 19 -3.83 -3.72 5.96
C VAL A 19 -3.35 -2.28 5.95
N ALA A 20 -3.23 -1.65 7.12
CA ALA A 20 -2.89 -0.24 7.20
C ALA A 20 -2.04 0.10 8.43
N ASP A 21 -1.37 1.25 8.39
CA ASP A 21 -0.62 1.76 9.55
C ASP A 21 -1.54 2.41 10.59
N ASN A 22 -0.99 2.72 11.77
CA ASN A 22 -1.67 3.23 12.94
C ASN A 22 -2.58 4.45 12.69
N TYR A 23 -2.29 5.24 11.66
CA TYR A 23 -3.10 6.40 11.27
C TYR A 23 -4.54 5.99 10.92
N TYR A 24 -4.70 4.79 10.36
CA TYR A 24 -5.97 4.25 9.90
C TYR A 24 -6.70 3.42 10.96
N ALA A 25 -6.06 3.12 12.10
CA ALA A 25 -6.73 2.55 13.27
C ALA A 25 -7.59 3.63 13.96
N ASN A 26 -8.73 3.96 13.35
CA ASN A 26 -9.66 4.95 13.88
C ASN A 26 -11.11 4.64 13.48
N LYS A 27 -12.05 5.25 14.22
CA LYS A 27 -13.49 5.00 14.05
C LYS A 27 -14.02 5.31 12.65
N LYS A 28 -13.42 6.28 11.93
CA LYS A 28 -13.89 6.71 10.60
C LYS A 28 -13.54 5.70 9.52
N VAL A 29 -12.50 4.88 9.74
CA VAL A 29 -12.11 3.80 8.84
C VAL A 29 -12.80 2.50 9.23
N ILE A 30 -12.76 2.14 10.51
CA ILE A 30 -13.23 0.82 10.98
C ILE A 30 -14.74 0.66 10.88
N LYS A 31 -15.54 1.65 11.30
CA LYS A 31 -17.02 1.50 11.30
C LYS A 31 -17.59 1.23 9.90
N PRO A 32 -17.19 1.98 8.85
CA PRO A 32 -17.62 1.66 7.49
C PRO A 32 -17.19 0.27 7.02
N LEU A 33 -15.97 -0.17 7.33
CA LEU A 33 -15.48 -1.50 6.94
C LEU A 33 -16.34 -2.61 7.53
N ILE A 34 -16.57 -2.56 8.85
CA ILE A 34 -17.42 -3.53 9.55
C ILE A 34 -18.84 -3.53 8.99
N LYS A 35 -19.41 -2.37 8.66
CA LYS A 35 -20.75 -2.26 8.06
C LYS A 35 -20.84 -2.99 6.70
N LYS A 36 -19.74 -3.10 5.96
CA LYS A 36 -19.65 -3.82 4.68
C LYS A 36 -19.14 -5.26 4.83
N GLY A 37 -18.97 -5.77 6.04
CA GLY A 37 -18.40 -7.12 6.26
C GLY A 37 -16.91 -7.22 5.91
N LEU A 38 -16.19 -6.10 5.91
CA LEU A 38 -14.76 -6.02 5.61
C LEU A 38 -13.96 -5.85 6.89
N HIS A 39 -12.72 -6.33 6.88
CA HIS A 39 -11.87 -6.34 8.06
C HIS A 39 -10.62 -5.46 7.92
N LEU A 40 -10.10 -5.01 9.06
CA LEU A 40 -8.87 -4.20 9.14
C LEU A 40 -7.84 -4.92 10.00
N VAL A 41 -6.61 -5.04 9.50
CA VAL A 41 -5.41 -5.32 10.29
C VAL A 41 -4.57 -4.05 10.36
N SER A 42 -4.26 -3.58 11.57
CA SER A 42 -3.47 -2.36 11.76
C SER A 42 -2.63 -2.40 13.02
N ARG A 43 -1.53 -1.64 13.03
CA ARG A 43 -0.79 -1.33 14.25
C ARG A 43 -1.53 -0.30 15.11
N LEU A 44 -1.31 -0.35 16.41
CA LEU A 44 -1.73 0.65 17.37
C LEU A 44 -0.54 1.41 17.95
N ARG A 45 -0.83 2.59 18.48
CA ARG A 45 0.14 3.39 19.25
C ARG A 45 0.36 2.77 20.62
N ASN A 46 1.51 3.05 21.22
CA ASN A 46 1.87 2.49 22.52
C ASN A 46 0.96 2.97 23.67
N ASN A 47 0.27 4.10 23.51
CA ASN A 47 -0.70 4.60 24.49
C ASN A 47 -2.12 4.04 24.26
N ALA A 48 -2.27 2.99 23.44
CA ALA A 48 -3.57 2.41 23.17
C ALA A 48 -4.16 1.71 24.41
N VAL A 49 -5.45 1.93 24.60
CA VAL A 49 -6.23 1.43 25.72
C VAL A 49 -7.41 0.63 25.19
N ALA A 50 -7.73 -0.47 25.85
CA ALA A 50 -8.93 -1.25 25.64
C ALA A 50 -9.65 -1.50 26.98
N PHE A 51 -10.82 -2.12 26.92
CA PHE A 51 -11.66 -2.39 28.08
C PHE A 51 -12.07 -3.86 28.07
N TYR A 52 -12.07 -4.50 29.23
CA TYR A 52 -12.79 -5.76 29.37
C TYR A 52 -14.29 -5.54 29.15
N GLN A 53 -15.00 -6.60 28.76
CA GLN A 53 -16.46 -6.56 28.78
C GLN A 53 -16.93 -6.39 30.22
N ALA A 54 -17.95 -5.54 30.43
CA ALA A 54 -18.52 -5.37 31.75
C ALA A 54 -19.15 -6.70 32.21
N GLU A 55 -18.88 -7.07 33.46
CA GLU A 55 -19.51 -8.21 34.11
C GLU A 55 -21.03 -8.04 34.11
N GLN A 56 -21.74 -9.13 33.80
CA GLN A 56 -23.19 -9.12 33.85
C GLN A 56 -23.62 -9.18 35.33
N SER A 57 -24.20 -8.09 35.83
CA SER A 57 -24.79 -8.07 37.17
C SER A 57 -25.94 -9.09 37.26
N LEU A 58 -25.89 -9.96 38.29
CA LEU A 58 -26.96 -10.90 38.63
C LEU A 58 -28.28 -10.18 39.00
N LYS A 59 -28.20 -8.93 39.49
CA LYS A 59 -29.36 -8.08 39.76
C LYS A 59 -29.71 -7.25 38.52
N LYS A 60 -31.00 -7.14 38.17
CA LYS A 60 -31.50 -6.26 37.09
C LYS A 60 -31.05 -4.82 37.38
N PRO A 61 -30.13 -4.23 36.61
CA PRO A 61 -29.72 -2.86 36.84
C PRO A 61 -30.85 -1.92 36.39
N VAL A 62 -31.12 -0.89 37.19
CA VAL A 62 -32.00 0.21 36.79
C VAL A 62 -31.21 1.08 35.80
N GLY A 63 -31.65 1.16 34.54
CA GLY A 63 -31.02 1.97 33.49
C GLY A 63 -30.17 1.19 32.47
N ARG A 64 -29.39 1.92 31.65
CA ARG A 64 -28.61 1.34 30.55
C ARG A 64 -27.49 0.44 31.08
N LYS A 65 -27.48 -0.82 30.63
CA LYS A 65 -26.41 -1.79 30.98
C LYS A 65 -25.02 -1.22 30.68
N LYS A 66 -24.11 -1.32 31.65
CA LYS A 66 -22.70 -0.96 31.47
C LYS A 66 -22.09 -1.91 30.45
N MET A 67 -21.46 -1.37 29.41
CA MET A 67 -20.81 -2.17 28.37
C MET A 67 -19.31 -2.36 28.64
N TYR A 68 -18.66 -1.30 29.13
CA TYR A 68 -17.21 -1.27 29.35
C TYR A 68 -16.89 -1.59 30.81
N GLY A 69 -16.10 -2.64 31.03
CA GLY A 69 -15.58 -3.03 32.32
C GLY A 69 -14.27 -2.30 32.68
N ARG A 70 -13.31 -3.03 33.22
CA ARG A 70 -12.00 -2.50 33.61
C ARG A 70 -11.22 -1.98 32.38
N LYS A 71 -10.65 -0.78 32.52
CA LYS A 71 -9.73 -0.16 31.54
C LYS A 71 -8.37 -0.85 31.63
N VAL A 72 -7.76 -1.14 30.49
CA VAL A 72 -6.42 -1.75 30.39
C VAL A 72 -5.58 -1.01 29.35
N GLU A 73 -4.33 -0.73 29.70
CA GLU A 73 -3.34 -0.22 28.76
C GLU A 73 -2.70 -1.39 28.04
N LEU A 74 -2.80 -1.46 26.71
CA LEU A 74 -2.34 -2.64 25.98
C LEU A 74 -0.84 -2.89 26.16
N VAL A 75 -0.05 -1.84 26.35
CA VAL A 75 1.40 -1.99 26.56
C VAL A 75 1.74 -2.60 27.94
N SER A 76 0.84 -2.55 28.93
CA SER A 76 1.13 -3.13 30.25
C SER A 76 1.33 -4.65 30.19
N PHE A 77 0.63 -5.33 29.28
CA PHE A 77 0.76 -6.77 29.07
C PHE A 77 2.18 -7.20 28.69
N PHE A 78 3.01 -6.34 28.09
CA PHE A 78 4.42 -6.67 27.83
C PHE A 78 5.27 -6.87 29.09
N ARG A 79 4.75 -6.54 30.28
CA ARG A 79 5.38 -6.85 31.57
C ARG A 79 4.99 -8.25 32.06
N GLU A 80 3.88 -8.79 31.57
CA GLU A 80 3.34 -10.10 31.93
C GLU A 80 3.86 -11.16 30.95
N THR A 81 5.17 -11.41 30.99
CA THR A 81 5.86 -12.30 30.05
C THR A 81 5.31 -13.74 30.02
N HIS A 82 4.73 -14.19 31.13
CA HIS A 82 4.10 -15.51 31.25
C HIS A 82 2.86 -15.69 30.33
N LEU A 83 2.25 -14.61 29.86
CA LEU A 83 1.11 -14.66 28.92
C LEU A 83 1.56 -14.87 27.47
N PHE A 84 2.85 -14.72 27.17
CA PHE A 84 3.34 -14.73 25.80
C PHE A 84 3.77 -16.14 25.37
N SER A 85 3.35 -16.53 24.18
CA SER A 85 3.79 -17.77 23.53
C SER A 85 4.92 -17.47 22.55
N SER A 86 5.98 -18.28 22.58
CA SER A 86 7.12 -18.19 21.66
C SER A 86 6.88 -19.01 20.41
N VAL A 87 7.21 -18.45 19.25
CA VAL A 87 6.98 -19.08 17.95
C VAL A 87 8.05 -18.63 16.94
N CYS A 88 8.31 -19.46 15.93
CA CYS A 88 9.07 -19.01 14.76
C CYS A 88 8.32 -17.87 14.06
N SER A 89 9.04 -16.80 13.73
CA SER A 89 8.46 -15.61 13.10
C SER A 89 7.78 -15.97 11.78
N PRO A 90 6.48 -15.66 11.61
CA PRO A 90 5.78 -15.86 10.35
C PRO A 90 5.97 -14.68 9.38
N VAL A 91 6.82 -13.71 9.72
CA VAL A 91 7.01 -12.49 8.93
C VAL A 91 7.85 -12.77 7.69
N TYR A 92 7.36 -12.29 6.54
CA TYR A 92 8.03 -12.47 5.25
C TYR A 92 9.51 -12.04 5.28
N GLY A 93 10.39 -12.94 4.86
CA GLY A 93 11.83 -12.71 4.71
C GLY A 93 12.65 -12.95 5.97
N GLU A 94 12.03 -13.24 7.11
CA GLU A 94 12.74 -13.66 8.32
C GLU A 94 12.98 -15.18 8.31
N LYS A 95 14.15 -15.60 8.78
CA LYS A 95 14.53 -17.02 8.90
C LYS A 95 15.10 -17.27 10.29
N ASN A 96 14.68 -18.38 10.91
CA ASN A 96 15.19 -18.85 12.20
C ASN A 96 15.11 -17.82 13.34
N LEU A 97 14.12 -16.94 13.31
CA LEU A 97 13.91 -15.91 14.32
C LEU A 97 12.71 -16.27 15.18
N ILE A 98 12.89 -16.28 16.50
CA ILE A 98 11.82 -16.55 17.46
C ILE A 98 11.24 -15.20 17.91
N ILE A 99 9.93 -15.05 17.79
CA ILE A 99 9.16 -13.94 18.37
C ILE A 99 8.28 -14.48 19.49
N SER A 100 7.89 -13.61 20.41
CA SER A 100 6.82 -13.94 21.36
C SER A 100 5.60 -13.06 21.13
N TYR A 101 4.42 -13.64 21.28
CA TYR A 101 3.17 -12.92 21.10
C TYR A 101 2.11 -13.28 22.15
N TYR A 102 1.17 -12.38 22.35
CA TYR A 102 -0.01 -12.58 23.19
C TYR A 102 -1.25 -12.06 22.46
N CYS A 103 -2.32 -12.85 22.46
CA CYS A 103 -3.58 -12.52 21.80
C CYS A 103 -4.68 -12.35 22.84
N ILE A 104 -5.45 -11.26 22.75
CA ILE A 104 -6.57 -10.99 23.64
C ILE A 104 -7.67 -10.21 22.92
N ASP A 105 -8.92 -10.59 23.15
CA ASP A 105 -10.08 -9.90 22.59
C ASP A 105 -10.66 -8.95 23.64
N LEU A 106 -10.68 -7.64 23.35
CA LEU A 106 -11.14 -6.60 24.28
C LEU A 106 -12.05 -5.60 23.57
N LEU A 107 -12.90 -4.91 24.34
CA LEU A 107 -13.73 -3.82 23.83
C LEU A 107 -12.87 -2.59 23.55
N TRP A 108 -12.99 -2.06 22.34
CA TRP A 108 -12.29 -0.84 21.95
C TRP A 108 -13.23 0.35 21.80
N ARG A 109 -13.13 1.31 22.74
CA ARG A 109 -14.06 2.44 22.86
C ARG A 109 -14.26 3.28 21.58
N PRO A 110 -13.25 3.53 20.72
CA PRO A 110 -13.47 4.29 19.47
C PRO A 110 -14.53 3.67 18.54
N VAL A 111 -14.61 2.34 18.51
CA VAL A 111 -15.54 1.59 17.65
C VAL A 111 -16.75 1.10 18.46
N GLY A 112 -16.55 0.77 19.73
CA GLY A 112 -17.56 0.27 20.66
C GLY A 112 -17.89 -1.21 20.44
N GLN A 113 -16.91 -2.00 20.00
CA GLN A 113 -17.04 -3.43 19.69
C GLN A 113 -15.81 -4.19 20.17
N LEU A 114 -15.91 -5.52 20.22
CA LEU A 114 -14.75 -6.39 20.47
C LEU A 114 -13.79 -6.29 19.29
N ILE A 115 -12.51 -6.18 19.63
CA ILE A 115 -11.40 -6.18 18.70
C ILE A 115 -10.38 -7.16 19.24
N ARG A 116 -9.77 -7.94 18.34
CA ARG A 116 -8.67 -8.82 18.66
C ARG A 116 -7.38 -8.03 18.65
N PHE A 117 -6.68 -8.03 19.78
CA PHE A 117 -5.37 -7.41 19.92
C PHE A 117 -4.30 -8.48 19.94
N VAL A 118 -3.26 -8.28 19.13
CA VAL A 118 -2.10 -9.18 19.06
C VAL A 118 -0.87 -8.37 19.42
N LEU A 119 -0.33 -8.62 20.61
CA LEU A 119 0.88 -8.00 21.10
C LEU A 119 2.06 -8.84 20.66
N VAL A 120 3.06 -8.22 20.06
CA VAL A 120 4.22 -8.91 19.51
C VAL A 120 5.48 -8.30 20.11
N ASN A 121 6.33 -9.14 20.66
CA ASN A 121 7.66 -8.79 21.12
C ASN A 121 8.68 -9.41 20.17
N HIS A 122 9.26 -8.57 19.31
CA HIS A 122 10.25 -8.98 18.35
C HIS A 122 11.66 -8.65 18.89
N PRO A 123 12.64 -9.58 18.86
CA PRO A 123 13.97 -9.38 19.44
C PRO A 123 14.72 -8.17 18.86
N VAL A 124 14.65 -7.97 17.53
CA VAL A 124 15.32 -6.85 16.83
C VAL A 124 14.41 -5.61 16.67
N ARG A 125 13.15 -5.78 16.27
CA ARG A 125 12.23 -4.67 15.93
C ARG A 125 11.48 -4.10 17.13
N GLY A 126 11.61 -4.72 18.30
CA GLY A 126 10.96 -4.31 19.53
C GLY A 126 9.48 -4.69 19.62
N LYS A 127 8.79 -4.00 20.52
CA LYS A 127 7.40 -4.29 20.93
C LYS A 127 6.41 -3.53 20.06
N ILE A 128 5.41 -4.23 19.53
CA ILE A 128 4.32 -3.63 18.77
C ILE A 128 2.96 -4.23 19.18
N VAL A 129 1.91 -3.42 19.11
CA VAL A 129 0.54 -3.88 19.30
C VAL A 129 -0.16 -3.83 17.96
N LEU A 130 -0.67 -4.97 17.52
CA LEU A 130 -1.53 -5.10 16.34
C LEU A 130 -2.97 -5.25 16.77
N MET A 131 -3.88 -4.91 15.88
CA MET A 131 -5.31 -5.12 16.04
C MET A 131 -5.91 -5.71 14.77
N THR A 132 -6.94 -6.52 14.94
CA THR A 132 -7.82 -6.96 13.85
C THR A 132 -9.29 -6.88 14.24
N THR A 133 -10.15 -6.51 13.29
CA THR A 133 -11.61 -6.56 13.46
C THR A 133 -12.19 -7.96 13.16
N MET A 134 -11.37 -8.90 12.70
CA MET A 134 -11.73 -10.30 12.45
C MET A 134 -11.36 -11.14 13.68
N LEU A 135 -12.36 -11.50 14.51
CA LEU A 135 -12.15 -12.18 15.80
C LEU A 135 -11.85 -13.68 15.67
N ASP A 136 -11.95 -14.24 14.48
CA ASP A 136 -11.63 -15.63 14.15
C ASP A 136 -10.26 -15.76 13.50
N LEU A 137 -9.63 -14.64 13.12
CA LEU A 137 -8.32 -14.64 12.49
C LEU A 137 -7.23 -15.08 13.49
N ASP A 138 -6.50 -16.13 13.11
CA ASP A 138 -5.35 -16.63 13.84
C ASP A 138 -4.33 -15.49 14.10
N PRO A 139 -3.90 -15.25 15.35
CA PRO A 139 -2.91 -14.23 15.67
C PRO A 139 -1.63 -14.34 14.85
N LEU A 140 -1.17 -15.55 14.49
CA LEU A 140 0.02 -15.70 13.63
C LEU A 140 -0.22 -15.16 12.22
N LYS A 141 -1.43 -15.37 11.67
CA LYS A 141 -1.85 -14.77 10.41
C LYS A 141 -1.88 -13.25 10.51
N VAL A 142 -2.40 -12.67 11.61
CA VAL A 142 -2.37 -11.21 11.83
C VAL A 142 -0.95 -10.65 11.73
N ILE A 143 0.02 -11.31 12.38
CA ILE A 143 1.44 -10.93 12.36
C ILE A 143 2.00 -11.00 10.93
N SER A 144 1.73 -12.11 10.22
CA SER A 144 2.20 -12.31 8.85
C SER A 144 1.62 -11.27 7.87
N ILE A 145 0.31 -11.02 7.93
CA ILE A 145 -0.42 -10.06 7.10
C ILE A 145 0.13 -8.66 7.34
N TYR A 146 0.32 -8.27 8.59
CA TYR A 146 0.91 -6.97 8.90
C TYR A 146 2.37 -6.86 8.42
N GLY A 147 3.12 -7.97 8.41
CA GLY A 147 4.46 -8.06 7.82
C GLY A 147 4.50 -7.66 6.33
N TYR A 148 3.46 -8.00 5.57
CA TYR A 148 3.34 -7.60 4.16
C TYR A 148 3.08 -6.12 3.96
N ARG A 149 2.69 -5.37 4.99
CA ARG A 149 2.43 -3.93 4.88
C ARG A 149 3.64 -3.18 4.29
N PHE A 150 4.87 -3.61 4.60
CA PHE A 150 6.11 -2.99 4.09
C PHE A 150 6.22 -3.01 2.55
N LYS A 151 5.46 -3.88 1.87
CA LYS A 151 5.44 -3.94 0.40
C LYS A 151 4.99 -2.61 -0.23
N ILE A 152 4.16 -1.81 0.44
CA ILE A 152 3.76 -0.50 -0.10
C ILE A 152 4.94 0.48 -0.12
N GLU A 153 5.81 0.46 0.89
CA GLU A 153 7.04 1.26 0.92
C GLU A 153 8.00 0.85 -0.20
N VAL A 154 8.14 -0.46 -0.44
CA VAL A 154 8.91 -0.98 -1.58
C VAL A 154 8.31 -0.50 -2.89
N ALA A 155 6.98 -0.59 -3.05
CA ALA A 155 6.29 -0.14 -4.25
C ALA A 155 6.52 1.36 -4.50
N PHE A 156 6.39 2.22 -3.48
CA PHE A 156 6.68 3.65 -3.62
C PHE A 156 8.14 3.92 -3.98
N LYS A 157 9.09 3.18 -3.40
CA LYS A 157 10.51 3.31 -3.74
C LYS A 157 10.75 3.03 -5.23
N GLN A 158 10.12 1.99 -5.79
CA GLN A 158 10.23 1.67 -7.22
C GLN A 158 9.51 2.68 -8.10
N ALA A 159 8.33 3.15 -7.70
CA ALA A 159 7.59 4.20 -8.40
C ALA A 159 8.46 5.46 -8.58
N VAL A 160 9.18 5.87 -7.54
CA VAL A 160 10.07 7.04 -7.58
C VAL A 160 11.35 6.76 -8.36
N ARG A 161 12.05 5.66 -8.06
CA ARG A 161 13.42 5.44 -8.56
C ARG A 161 13.51 4.78 -9.92
N THR A 162 12.54 3.96 -10.30
CA THR A 162 12.56 3.21 -11.56
C THR A 162 11.67 3.87 -12.60
N LEU A 163 10.43 4.19 -12.24
CA LEU A 163 9.44 4.72 -13.19
C LEU A 163 9.37 6.24 -13.22
N GLY A 164 9.85 6.92 -12.17
CA GLY A 164 9.71 8.36 -12.04
C GLY A 164 8.27 8.83 -11.87
N THR A 165 7.35 7.99 -11.37
CA THR A 165 5.91 8.29 -11.22
C THR A 165 5.62 9.60 -10.46
N TYR A 166 6.56 10.05 -9.63
CA TYR A 166 6.47 11.28 -8.85
C TYR A 166 7.56 12.32 -9.20
N ALA A 167 8.28 12.12 -10.30
CA ALA A 167 9.43 12.94 -10.69
C ALA A 167 9.02 14.24 -11.41
N TYR A 168 7.87 14.26 -12.10
CA TYR A 168 7.50 15.40 -12.93
C TYR A 168 6.75 16.49 -12.14
N HIS A 169 7.22 17.72 -12.28
CA HIS A 169 6.54 18.91 -11.78
C HIS A 169 5.83 19.64 -12.93
N PHE A 170 4.50 19.57 -12.97
CA PHE A 170 3.72 20.31 -13.95
C PHE A 170 3.69 21.81 -13.63
N TRP A 171 3.90 22.63 -14.65
CA TRP A 171 3.82 24.08 -14.57
C TRP A 171 2.64 24.61 -15.40
N MET A 172 2.16 25.80 -15.03
CA MET A 172 1.23 26.55 -15.88
C MET A 172 1.85 27.91 -16.15
N LYS A 173 1.86 28.36 -17.42
CA LYS A 173 2.50 29.61 -17.82
C LYS A 173 1.97 30.83 -17.04
N ALA A 174 0.67 30.84 -16.74
CA ALA A 174 0.01 31.92 -16.00
C ALA A 174 0.19 31.84 -14.47
N MET A 175 0.98 30.90 -13.93
CA MET A 175 1.12 30.72 -12.49
C MET A 175 1.78 31.95 -11.87
N SER A 176 1.14 32.53 -10.85
CA SER A 176 1.79 33.59 -10.08
C SER A 176 2.99 33.01 -9.32
N PRO A 177 4.19 33.62 -9.43
CA PRO A 177 5.35 33.19 -8.68
C PRO A 177 5.06 33.22 -7.17
N LEU A 178 5.46 32.17 -6.46
CA LEU A 178 5.29 32.06 -5.03
C LEU A 178 6.62 32.37 -4.34
N LYS A 179 6.59 33.18 -3.29
CA LYS A 179 7.75 33.39 -2.41
C LYS A 179 7.99 32.12 -1.59
N ARG A 180 9.24 31.88 -1.19
CA ARG A 180 9.59 30.83 -0.24
C ARG A 180 8.82 31.10 1.06
N VAL A 181 8.11 30.10 1.60
CA VAL A 181 7.18 30.25 2.74
C VAL A 181 5.94 31.12 2.42
N SER A 182 5.43 31.06 1.19
CA SER A 182 4.08 31.57 0.91
C SER A 182 3.06 30.70 1.65
N GLY A 183 2.25 31.30 2.52
CA GLY A 183 1.18 30.59 3.23
C GLY A 183 0.08 30.04 2.30
N ASN A 184 -1.14 29.97 2.81
CA ASN A 184 -2.24 29.35 2.07
C ASN A 184 -2.59 30.11 0.79
N GLN A 185 -2.77 29.37 -0.30
CA GLN A 185 -3.27 29.90 -1.57
C GLN A 185 -4.80 29.92 -1.57
N HIS A 186 -5.39 31.09 -1.81
CA HIS A 186 -6.84 31.26 -1.84
C HIS A 186 -7.39 31.25 -3.27
N LEU A 187 -7.49 30.05 -3.86
CA LEU A 187 -8.00 29.87 -5.23
C LEU A 187 -9.41 30.47 -5.44
N HIS A 188 -10.25 30.52 -4.41
CA HIS A 188 -11.60 31.10 -4.50
C HIS A 188 -11.60 32.61 -4.79
N LYS A 189 -10.50 33.33 -4.51
CA LYS A 189 -10.34 34.76 -4.79
C LYS A 189 -9.78 35.05 -6.20
N THR A 190 -9.49 34.01 -6.99
CA THR A 190 -8.89 34.15 -8.32
C THR A 190 -9.93 34.11 -9.43
N SER A 191 -9.55 34.60 -10.62
CA SER A 191 -10.42 34.57 -11.81
C SER A 191 -10.90 33.15 -12.14
N LYS A 192 -12.06 33.05 -12.81
CA LYS A 192 -12.59 31.75 -13.25
C LYS A 192 -11.59 31.03 -14.17
N ASP A 193 -10.92 31.77 -15.05
CA ASP A 193 -9.92 31.23 -15.97
C ASP A 193 -8.69 30.69 -15.25
N TYR A 194 -8.16 31.42 -14.26
CA TYR A 194 -7.03 30.94 -13.47
C TYR A 194 -7.38 29.63 -12.74
N ARG A 195 -8.56 29.56 -12.12
CA ARG A 195 -9.05 28.33 -11.47
C ARG A 195 -9.16 27.17 -12.45
N ARG A 196 -9.63 27.42 -13.68
CA ARG A 196 -9.72 26.40 -14.75
C ARG A 196 -8.34 25.87 -15.13
N LEU A 197 -7.34 26.76 -15.28
CA LEU A 197 -5.96 26.36 -15.57
C LEU A 197 -5.33 25.55 -14.42
N VAL A 198 -5.55 25.95 -13.17
CA VAL A 198 -5.09 25.18 -11.99
C VAL A 198 -5.72 23.79 -11.98
N LYS A 199 -7.02 23.67 -12.24
CA LYS A 199 -7.69 22.36 -12.36
C LYS A 199 -7.09 21.51 -13.48
N ARG A 200 -6.76 22.10 -14.64
CA ARG A 200 -6.09 21.39 -15.75
C ARG A 200 -4.72 20.88 -15.32
N LYS A 201 -3.92 21.70 -14.63
CA LYS A 201 -2.62 21.32 -14.07
C LYS A 201 -2.76 20.16 -13.06
N ILE A 202 -3.72 20.25 -12.12
CA ILE A 202 -3.98 19.18 -11.14
C ILE A 202 -4.42 17.88 -11.83
N ARG A 203 -5.26 17.97 -12.86
CA ARG A 203 -5.64 16.80 -13.68
C ARG A 203 -4.42 16.16 -14.33
N ALA A 204 -3.49 16.96 -14.88
CA ALA A 204 -2.26 16.43 -15.44
C ALA A 204 -1.41 15.67 -14.41
N TYR A 205 -1.28 16.19 -13.18
CA TYR A 205 -0.64 15.44 -12.08
C TYR A 205 -1.34 14.10 -11.80
N HIS A 206 -2.67 14.11 -11.66
CA HIS A 206 -3.40 12.88 -11.36
C HIS A 206 -3.24 11.85 -12.48
N CYS A 207 -3.38 12.25 -13.75
CA CYS A 207 -3.19 11.36 -14.88
C CYS A 207 -1.77 10.80 -14.94
N TYR A 208 -0.74 11.65 -14.74
CA TYR A 208 0.65 11.22 -14.73
C TYR A 208 0.94 10.17 -13.66
N VAL A 209 0.52 10.44 -12.42
CA VAL A 209 0.69 9.50 -11.30
C VAL A 209 -0.08 8.20 -11.56
N GLN A 210 -1.32 8.29 -12.04
CA GLN A 210 -2.14 7.11 -12.33
C GLN A 210 -1.54 6.24 -13.42
N ILE A 211 -1.06 6.83 -14.52
CA ILE A 211 -0.37 6.10 -15.60
C ILE A 211 0.90 5.44 -15.05
N GLY A 212 1.69 6.14 -14.24
CA GLY A 212 2.87 5.56 -13.61
C GLY A 212 2.55 4.38 -12.68
N CYS A 213 1.46 4.44 -11.90
CA CYS A 213 1.01 3.32 -11.09
C CYS A 213 0.53 2.13 -11.93
N ILE A 214 -0.17 2.38 -13.05
CA ILE A 214 -0.60 1.32 -13.98
C ILE A 214 0.62 0.67 -14.62
N ALA A 215 1.57 1.46 -15.11
CA ALA A 215 2.83 0.97 -15.66
C ALA A 215 3.59 0.11 -14.65
N GLN A 216 3.67 0.54 -13.39
CA GLN A 216 4.27 -0.25 -12.32
C GLN A 216 3.58 -1.60 -12.12
N GLY A 217 2.24 -1.61 -12.11
CA GLY A 217 1.46 -2.83 -12.00
C GLY A 217 1.72 -3.80 -13.16
N LEU A 218 1.85 -3.27 -14.39
CA LEU A 218 2.20 -4.06 -15.56
C LEU A 218 3.63 -4.65 -15.47
N LEU A 219 4.61 -3.87 -15.00
CA LEU A 219 5.97 -4.39 -14.77
C LEU A 219 5.98 -5.51 -13.72
N LEU A 220 5.21 -5.37 -12.64
CA LEU A 220 5.05 -6.41 -11.62
C LEU A 220 4.37 -7.66 -12.19
N HIS A 221 3.34 -7.49 -13.02
CA HIS A 221 2.67 -8.59 -13.70
C HIS A 221 3.64 -9.36 -14.61
N LEU A 222 4.44 -8.66 -15.41
CA LEU A 222 5.47 -9.26 -16.27
C LEU A 222 6.55 -9.97 -15.45
N SER A 223 6.97 -9.39 -14.34
CA SER A 223 7.93 -10.01 -13.43
C SER A 223 7.43 -11.34 -12.88
N ILE A 224 6.20 -11.38 -12.37
CA ILE A 224 5.66 -12.55 -11.68
C ILE A 224 5.28 -13.65 -12.67
N ASN A 225 4.59 -13.29 -13.76
CA ASN A 225 4.00 -14.28 -14.67
C ASN A 225 4.91 -14.65 -15.84
N PHE A 226 5.86 -13.79 -16.22
CA PHE A 226 6.73 -13.97 -17.39
C PHE A 226 8.22 -13.82 -17.04
N GLY A 227 8.59 -14.12 -15.79
CA GLY A 227 9.94 -13.87 -15.28
C GLY A 227 11.05 -14.57 -16.06
N THR A 228 10.83 -15.78 -16.56
CA THR A 228 11.80 -16.52 -17.39
C THR A 228 12.08 -15.79 -18.71
N LEU A 229 11.03 -15.35 -19.40
CA LEU A 229 11.12 -14.58 -20.64
C LEU A 229 11.83 -13.25 -20.39
N VAL A 230 11.44 -12.52 -19.35
CA VAL A 230 12.08 -11.26 -18.97
C VAL A 230 13.58 -11.45 -18.72
N TRP A 231 13.98 -12.50 -17.99
CA TRP A 231 15.39 -12.80 -17.76
C TRP A 231 16.14 -13.14 -19.05
N SER A 232 15.49 -13.78 -20.02
CA SER A 232 16.10 -14.10 -21.32
C SER A 232 16.26 -12.87 -22.21
N SER A 233 15.32 -11.92 -22.12
CA SER A 233 15.33 -10.66 -22.86
C SER A 233 16.18 -9.57 -22.21
N PHE A 234 16.60 -9.76 -20.96
CA PHE A 234 17.45 -8.80 -20.26
C PHE A 234 18.88 -8.82 -20.81
N ARG A 235 19.22 -7.82 -21.65
CA ARG A 235 20.52 -7.68 -22.32
C ARG A 235 21.56 -6.86 -21.53
N SER A 236 21.52 -6.93 -20.20
CA SER A 236 22.45 -6.20 -19.33
C SER A 236 22.97 -7.10 -18.21
N TRP A 237 23.77 -6.54 -17.31
CA TRP A 237 24.42 -7.28 -16.23
C TRP A 237 24.11 -6.68 -14.86
N LEU A 238 23.90 -7.56 -13.88
CA LEU A 238 23.78 -7.20 -12.47
C LEU A 238 24.81 -7.97 -11.66
N ARG A 239 25.37 -7.33 -10.64
CA ARG A 239 26.30 -7.96 -9.69
C ARG A 239 25.74 -9.26 -9.07
N THR A 240 24.42 -9.36 -8.91
CA THR A 240 23.77 -10.57 -8.42
C THR A 240 22.52 -10.86 -9.23
N MET A 241 22.61 -11.85 -10.12
CA MET A 241 21.47 -12.32 -10.93
C MET A 241 20.86 -13.58 -10.31
N LYS A 242 19.70 -13.43 -9.65
CA LYS A 242 18.92 -14.55 -9.13
C LYS A 242 17.83 -14.93 -10.13
N LYS A 243 18.22 -15.62 -11.22
CA LYS A 243 17.32 -15.98 -12.33
C LYS A 243 16.17 -16.92 -11.92
N ASN A 244 16.29 -17.57 -10.77
CA ASN A 244 15.27 -18.41 -10.17
C ASN A 244 14.18 -17.63 -9.41
N LEU A 245 14.33 -16.31 -9.27
CA LEU A 245 13.34 -15.44 -8.63
C LEU A 245 12.71 -14.49 -9.65
N PRO A 246 11.50 -13.96 -9.38
CA PRO A 246 10.90 -12.92 -10.20
C PRO A 246 11.86 -11.72 -10.37
N PRO A 247 12.09 -11.25 -11.61
CA PRO A 247 12.95 -10.10 -11.87
C PRO A 247 12.40 -8.83 -11.24
N SER A 248 13.24 -7.86 -10.89
CA SER A 248 12.75 -6.57 -10.40
C SER A 248 12.10 -5.75 -11.53
N GLU A 249 11.29 -4.75 -11.18
CA GLU A 249 10.67 -3.84 -12.15
C GLU A 249 11.72 -3.14 -13.03
N MET A 250 12.91 -2.87 -12.49
CA MET A 250 14.04 -2.34 -13.25
C MET A 250 14.50 -3.31 -14.34
N VAL A 251 14.64 -4.60 -14.01
CA VAL A 251 15.04 -5.63 -14.99
C VAL A 251 13.97 -5.76 -16.08
N VAL A 252 12.70 -5.78 -15.71
CA VAL A 252 11.58 -5.80 -16.67
C VAL A 252 11.63 -4.56 -17.58
N SER A 253 11.80 -3.37 -17.01
CA SER A 253 11.89 -2.12 -17.79
C SER A 253 13.07 -2.13 -18.76
N TYR A 254 14.21 -2.68 -18.36
CA TYR A 254 15.37 -2.83 -19.25
C TYR A 254 15.10 -3.85 -20.36
N ALA A 255 14.54 -5.01 -20.02
CA ALA A 255 14.20 -6.04 -20.99
C ALA A 255 13.25 -5.50 -22.07
N LEU A 256 12.20 -4.77 -21.66
CA LEU A 256 11.27 -4.10 -22.57
C LEU A 256 11.96 -3.05 -23.44
N ARG A 257 12.87 -2.26 -22.87
CA ARG A 257 13.63 -1.25 -23.62
C ARG A 257 14.54 -1.91 -24.66
N SER A 258 15.21 -3.00 -24.31
CA SER A 258 16.09 -3.72 -25.24
C SER A 258 15.32 -4.47 -26.33
N SER A 259 14.10 -4.93 -26.05
CA SER A 259 13.25 -5.61 -27.06
C SER A 259 12.42 -4.65 -27.90
N LEU A 260 12.38 -3.35 -27.56
CA LEU A 260 11.56 -2.37 -28.27
C LEU A 260 11.94 -2.20 -29.75
N PRO A 261 13.24 -2.11 -30.13
CA PRO A 261 13.60 -2.03 -31.54
C PRO A 261 13.19 -3.27 -32.33
N GLU A 262 13.42 -4.47 -31.78
CA GLU A 262 12.99 -5.73 -32.40
C GLU A 262 11.47 -5.81 -32.55
N PHE A 263 10.72 -5.34 -31.54
CA PHE A 263 9.25 -5.30 -31.60
C PHE A 263 8.76 -4.39 -32.72
N LEU A 264 9.35 -3.21 -32.86
CA LEU A 264 8.92 -2.23 -33.83
C LEU A 264 9.40 -2.53 -35.27
N LEU A 265 10.45 -3.33 -35.44
CA LEU A 265 10.94 -3.80 -36.75
C LEU A 265 10.34 -5.14 -37.19
N GLY A 266 10.07 -6.01 -36.22
CA GLY A 266 9.67 -7.40 -36.45
C GLY A 266 8.18 -7.65 -36.35
N SER A 267 7.38 -6.66 -35.93
CA SER A 267 5.93 -6.74 -36.05
C SER A 267 5.58 -6.82 -37.52
N LYS A 268 4.93 -7.93 -37.91
CA LYS A 268 4.27 -8.00 -39.21
C LYS A 268 3.28 -6.83 -39.25
N ILE A 269 3.57 -5.90 -40.17
CA ILE A 269 2.78 -4.77 -40.65
C ILE A 269 1.33 -4.84 -40.12
N ASP A 270 0.97 -3.89 -39.24
CA ASP A 270 -0.37 -3.62 -38.65
C ASP A 270 -0.58 -3.93 -37.15
N HIS A 271 0.45 -3.97 -36.30
CA HIS A 271 0.17 -4.00 -34.85
C HIS A 271 -0.31 -2.61 -34.37
N PRO A 272 -1.51 -2.45 -33.78
CA PRO A 272 -2.06 -1.13 -33.41
C PRO A 272 -1.16 -0.31 -32.48
N LEU A 273 -0.42 -0.98 -31.58
CA LEU A 273 0.54 -0.32 -30.69
C LEU A 273 1.77 0.21 -31.42
N GLU A 274 2.26 -0.49 -32.45
CA GLU A 274 3.41 -0.02 -33.23
C GLU A 274 3.04 1.28 -33.95
N LYS A 275 1.90 1.27 -34.65
CA LYS A 275 1.35 2.47 -35.30
C LYS A 275 1.18 3.61 -34.31
N PHE A 276 0.56 3.34 -33.16
CA PHE A 276 0.39 4.35 -32.11
C PHE A 276 1.72 4.94 -31.64
N ILE A 277 2.75 4.10 -31.41
CA ILE A 277 4.07 4.56 -30.98
C ILE A 277 4.73 5.38 -32.10
N ALA A 278 4.72 4.91 -33.33
CA ALA A 278 5.30 5.62 -34.47
C ALA A 278 4.66 7.00 -34.69
N ASP A 279 3.33 7.10 -34.56
CA ASP A 279 2.58 8.35 -34.76
C ASP A 279 2.79 9.38 -33.62
N ASN A 280 3.24 8.95 -32.43
CA ASN A 280 3.30 9.80 -31.23
C ASN A 280 4.69 9.89 -30.59
N ALA A 281 5.66 9.10 -31.03
CA ALA A 281 7.03 9.16 -30.54
C ALA A 281 7.73 10.40 -31.08
N ASP A 282 8.52 11.05 -30.23
CA ASP A 282 9.44 12.10 -30.64
C ASP A 282 10.76 11.45 -31.06
N PRO A 283 11.14 11.48 -32.35
CA PRO A 283 12.37 10.85 -32.82
C PRO A 283 13.63 11.42 -32.16
N ASP A 284 13.59 12.66 -31.70
CA ASP A 284 14.75 13.31 -31.05
C ASP A 284 14.97 12.82 -29.62
N LEU A 285 13.92 12.28 -28.98
CA LEU A 285 14.00 11.65 -27.65
C LEU A 285 14.30 10.15 -27.72
N MET A 286 14.28 9.54 -28.91
CA MET A 286 14.50 8.11 -29.14
C MET A 286 15.53 7.87 -30.26
N PRO A 287 16.81 8.25 -30.08
CA PRO A 287 17.82 8.13 -31.14
C PRO A 287 18.04 6.70 -31.64
N ASP A 288 17.85 5.69 -30.77
CA ASP A 288 17.95 4.26 -31.11
C ASP A 288 16.89 3.83 -32.18
N TRP A 289 15.81 4.60 -32.33
CA TRP A 289 14.76 4.41 -33.35
C TRP A 289 15.20 4.88 -34.74
N LYS A 290 15.99 5.97 -34.82
CA LYS A 290 16.43 6.57 -36.09
C LYS A 290 17.34 5.65 -36.90
N VAL A 291 18.05 4.74 -36.25
CA VAL A 291 19.02 3.82 -36.89
C VAL A 291 18.32 2.75 -37.74
N HIS A 292 17.02 2.54 -37.54
CA HIS A 292 16.30 1.40 -38.11
C HIS A 292 15.09 1.78 -38.98
N ALA A 293 14.69 3.06 -38.98
CA ALA A 293 13.60 3.60 -39.82
C ALA A 293 14.11 4.29 -41.10
N ALA A 294 15.41 4.18 -41.41
CA ALA A 294 16.06 4.69 -42.62
C ALA A 294 16.30 3.57 -43.65
#